data_AF-F3GBN3-F1
#
_entry.id   AF-F3GBN3-F1
#
_cell.length_a   1.000
_cell.length_b   1.000
_cell.length_c   1.000
_cell.angle_alpha   90.00
_cell.angle_beta   90.00
_cell.angle_gamma   90.00
#
_symmetry.space_group_name_H-M   'P 1'
#
loop_
_entity.id
_entity.type
_entity.pdbx_description
1 polymer ?
#
loop_
_entity_poly.entity_id
_entity_poly.type
_entity_poly.pdbx_seq_one_letter_code
_entity_poly.pdbx_strand_id
1 'polypeptide(L)' 'HGAIPTEAYPVPAPRPRNSRLALSKLETAFQLKMPSWQQGAQRMLDEIQR' A
#
# COMPACT_ATOMS: atom_id res chain seq x y z
N HIS A 1 -12.61 20.10 2.47
CA HIS A 1 -11.57 21.15 2.25
C HIS A 1 -10.30 20.71 2.96
N GLY A 2 -9.13 20.84 2.31
CA GLY A 2 -7.82 20.61 2.93
C GLY A 2 -7.13 19.30 2.52
N ALA A 3 -6.81 19.13 1.23
CA ALA A 3 -5.76 18.18 0.86
C ALA A 3 -4.41 18.85 1.16
N ILE A 4 -3.51 18.17 1.87
CA ILE A 4 -2.16 18.67 2.15
C ILE A 4 -1.20 18.09 1.09
N PRO A 5 -0.50 18.92 0.30
CA PRO A 5 0.46 18.43 -0.68
C PRO A 5 1.68 17.82 0.01
N THR A 6 2.33 16.84 -0.64
CA THR A 6 3.56 16.22 -0.14
C THR A 6 4.66 17.27 0.07
N GLU A 7 4.67 18.32 -0.75
CA GLU A 7 5.60 19.45 -0.69
C GLU A 7 5.51 20.24 0.64
N ALA A 8 4.39 20.15 1.37
CA ALA A 8 4.26 20.74 2.70
C ALA A 8 5.09 20.02 3.77
N TYR A 9 5.58 18.80 3.48
CA TYR A 9 6.41 17.99 4.36
C TYR A 9 7.65 17.47 3.60
N PRO A 10 8.69 18.31 3.41
CA PRO A 10 9.85 17.95 2.63
C PRO A 10 10.65 16.83 3.30
N VAL A 11 11.13 15.92 2.48
CA VAL A 11 12.03 14.83 2.90
C VAL A 11 13.26 14.83 1.99
N PRO A 12 14.45 14.40 2.47
CA PRO A 12 15.68 14.44 1.68
C PRO A 12 15.60 13.66 0.35
N ALA A 13 14.89 12.52 0.35
CA ALA A 13 14.66 11.70 -0.83
C ALA A 13 13.23 11.91 -1.37
N PRO A 14 13.06 12.38 -2.62
CA PRO A 14 11.74 12.56 -3.21
C PRO A 14 10.92 11.26 -3.22
N ARG A 15 9.64 11.37 -2.84
CA ARG A 15 8.71 10.23 -2.89
C ARG A 15 8.08 10.14 -4.28
N PRO A 16 7.97 8.93 -4.87
CA PRO A 16 7.20 8.74 -6.09
C PRO A 16 5.76 9.21 -5.91
N ARG A 17 5.22 9.92 -6.90
CA ARG A 17 3.81 10.38 -6.89
C ARG A 17 2.81 9.22 -7.01
N ASN A 18 3.23 8.08 -7.56
CA ASN A 18 2.39 6.91 -7.74
C ASN A 18 3.21 5.63 -7.53
N SER A 19 2.97 4.95 -6.41
CA SER A 19 3.65 3.69 -6.06
C SER A 19 2.82 2.44 -6.40
N ARG A 20 1.80 2.56 -7.26
CA ARG A 20 0.98 1.41 -7.68
C ARG A 20 1.79 0.43 -8.54
N LEU A 21 1.59 -0.87 -8.28
CA LEU A 21 2.19 -1.96 -9.03
C LEU A 21 1.09 -2.83 -9.65
N ALA A 22 1.30 -3.28 -10.89
CA ALA A 22 0.41 -4.24 -11.55
C ALA A 22 0.73 -5.66 -11.07
N LEU A 23 -0.30 -6.42 -10.66
CA LEU A 23 -0.13 -7.75 -10.06
C LEU A 23 -0.39 -8.91 -11.03
N SER A 24 -0.86 -8.62 -12.25
CA SER A 24 -1.32 -9.63 -13.21
C SER A 24 -0.27 -10.71 -13.54
N LYS A 25 1.00 -10.32 -13.74
CA LYS A 25 2.07 -11.29 -14.03
C LYS A 25 2.27 -12.29 -12.88
N LEU A 26 2.23 -11.81 -11.64
CA LEU A 26 2.42 -12.63 -10.44
C LEU A 26 1.20 -13.53 -10.22
N GLU A 27 -0.01 -12.99 -10.31
CA GLU A 27 -1.23 -13.78 -10.18
C GLU A 27 -1.32 -14.90 -11.21
N THR A 28 -1.02 -14.60 -12.48
CA THR A 28 -1.05 -15.59 -13.56
C THR A 28 0.03 -16.66 -13.40
N ALA A 29 1.27 -16.26 -13.09
CA ALA A 29 2.39 -17.19 -13.01
C ALA A 29 2.24 -18.20 -11.86
N PHE A 30 1.67 -17.76 -10.73
CA PHE A 30 1.55 -18.58 -9.52
C PHE A 30 0.12 -19.10 -9.26
N GLN A 31 -0.83 -18.81 -10.15
CA GLN A 31 -2.25 -19.17 -10.00
C GLN A 31 -2.82 -18.78 -8.64
N LEU A 32 -2.51 -17.55 -8.20
CA LEU A 32 -2.97 -17.00 -6.93
C LEU A 32 -3.70 -15.67 -7.14
N LYS A 33 -4.45 -15.26 -6.12
CA LYS A 33 -5.07 -13.94 -6.08
C LYS A 33 -4.51 -13.12 -4.94
N MET A 34 -4.11 -11.90 -5.24
CA MET A 34 -3.60 -10.98 -4.25
C MET A 34 -4.78 -10.36 -3.49
N PRO A 35 -4.88 -10.55 -2.16
CA PRO A 35 -5.98 -9.97 -1.41
C PRO A 35 -5.84 -8.45 -1.34
N SER A 36 -6.95 -7.76 -1.09
CA SER A 36 -6.94 -6.33 -0.80
C SER A 36 -6.09 -6.05 0.45
N TRP A 37 -5.26 -5.00 0.43
CA TRP A 37 -4.32 -4.69 1.52
C TRP A 37 -4.98 -4.52 2.89
N GLN A 38 -6.25 -4.10 2.93
CA GLN A 38 -7.04 -3.90 4.14
C GLN A 38 -7.15 -5.18 4.99
N GLN A 39 -7.25 -6.34 4.35
CA GLN A 39 -7.36 -7.62 5.06
C GLN A 39 -6.10 -7.91 5.88
N GLY A 40 -4.93 -7.67 5.29
CA GLY A 40 -3.64 -7.84 5.98
C GLY A 40 -3.46 -6.81 7.10
N ALA A 41 -3.83 -5.55 6.85
CA ALA A 41 -3.74 -4.48 7.86
C ALA A 41 -4.66 -4.76 9.07
N GLN A 42 -5.92 -5.14 8.83
CA GLN A 42 -6.87 -5.47 9.89
C GLN A 42 -6.37 -6.64 10.74
N ARG A 43 -5.94 -7.74 10.09
CA ARG A 43 -5.41 -8.90 10.79
C ARG A 43 -4.25 -8.54 11.71
N MET A 44 -3.31 -7.72 11.23
CA MET A 44 -2.15 -7.30 12.03
C MET A 44 -2.57 -6.47 13.25
N LEU A 45 -3.55 -5.57 13.08
CA LEU A 45 -4.11 -4.79 14.19
C LEU A 45 -4.80 -5.70 15.22
N ASP A 46 -5.56 -6.69 14.78
CA ASP A 46 -6.22 -7.65 15.67
C ASP A 46 -5.21 -8.50 16.45
N GLU A 47 -4.08 -8.85 15.83
CA GLU A 47 -3.02 -9.66 16.46
C GLU A 47 -2.26 -8.89 17.55
N ILE A 48 -2.01 -7.59 17.38
CA ILE A 48 -1.28 -6.77 18.38
C ILE A 48 -2.17 -6.26 19.53
N GLN A 49 -3.49 -6.33 19.39
CA GLN A 49 -4.45 -5.86 20.40
C GLN A 49 -4.88 -6.97 21.38
N ARG A 50 -4.38 -8.19 21.19
CA ARG A 50 -4.55 -9.32 22.11
C ARG A 50 -3.42 -9.37 23.13
#